data_AF-A0A3D4X2W7-F1
#
_entry.id   AF-A0A3D4X2W7-F1
#
_cell.length_a   1.000
_cell.length_b   1.000
_cell.length_c   1.000
_cell.angle_alpha   90.00
_cell.angle_beta   90.00
_cell.angle_gamma   90.00
#
_symmetry.space_group_name_H-M   'P 1'
#
loop_
_entity.id
_entity.type
_entity.pdbx_description
1 polymer ?
#
loop_
_entity_poly.entity_id
_entity_poly.type
_entity_poly.pdbx_seq_one_letter_code
_entity_poly.pdbx_strand_id
1 'polypeptide(L)'
;THALIQEGVEFASLAVAVVDEQHRFGVEQRDALRAKAEQPPHVLVMTATPIPRTVAMTVYGDLEVSTLTELPRGRSPIASHVVPAAEKPAFLDRAWQRLREEVGKGHQAYVVCPRIGSDSAEEDQPPSETDDDRRPPIAVLEVAPLLREGPLAGLRIGVLHGKLPADEKDSIMRAFAAGKLDVLVATTVIEVGVDVPNATVMVILDADRFGISQLHQLRGRVGRGSAPGLCLLVTEAFEGTPARERLDAVASTVDGFQLAELDLEQRREGDILGAAQSGRRSHVRLLSLLRDRELIGEAFAEAEALLQRDPLLQAHPLLAEATSRLVSEDRAEYLQKG
;
A
#
# COMPACT_ATOMS: atom_id res chain seq x y z
N THR A 1 -9.04 7.41 11.77
CA THR A 1 -10.40 7.58 11.19
C THR A 1 -10.60 9.05 10.83
N HIS A 2 -11.27 9.35 9.71
CA HIS A 2 -11.48 10.73 9.25
C HIS A 2 -12.31 11.61 10.20
N ALA A 3 -12.97 10.99 11.20
CA ALA A 3 -13.76 11.65 12.22
C ALA A 3 -13.03 12.78 12.96
N LEU A 4 -11.70 12.67 13.14
CA LEU A 4 -10.91 13.69 13.84
C LEU A 4 -10.68 14.97 13.02
N ILE A 5 -10.93 14.93 11.71
CA ILE A 5 -10.69 16.03 10.77
C ILE A 5 -12.00 16.76 10.41
N GLN A 6 -13.15 16.18 10.77
CA GLN A 6 -14.46 16.76 10.49
C GLN A 6 -14.67 18.14 11.16
N GLU A 7 -15.49 18.97 10.52
CA GLU A 7 -15.95 20.23 11.11
C GLU A 7 -16.66 19.98 12.45
N GLY A 8 -16.39 20.83 13.44
CA GLY A 8 -16.95 20.71 14.80
C GLY A 8 -16.12 19.89 15.81
N VAL A 9 -15.05 19.22 15.38
CA VAL A 9 -14.08 18.62 16.31
C VAL A 9 -13.03 19.67 16.68
N GLU A 10 -13.08 20.16 17.91
CA GLU A 10 -12.13 21.13 18.46
C GLU A 10 -11.19 20.47 19.48
N PHE A 11 -9.93 20.89 19.45
CA PHE A 11 -8.93 20.47 20.42
C PHE A 11 -8.60 21.66 21.32
N ALA A 12 -8.52 21.43 22.64
CA ALA A 12 -8.13 22.48 23.57
C ALA A 12 -6.68 22.95 23.35
N SER A 13 -5.76 22.00 23.10
CA SER A 13 -4.38 22.27 22.72
C SER A 13 -3.82 21.04 22.00
N LEU A 14 -3.82 21.07 20.67
CA LEU A 14 -3.27 20.00 19.85
C LEU A 14 -1.76 20.22 19.70
N ALA A 15 -0.96 19.39 20.36
CA ALA A 15 0.51 19.49 20.31
C ALA A 15 1.14 18.51 19.32
N VAL A 16 0.54 17.32 19.12
CA VAL A 16 1.10 16.26 18.27
C VAL A 16 -0.02 15.56 17.48
N ALA A 17 0.22 15.30 16.21
CA ALA A 17 -0.60 14.47 15.34
C ALA A 17 0.22 13.31 14.78
N VAL A 18 -0.25 12.07 14.96
CA VAL A 18 0.36 10.86 14.39
C VAL A 18 -0.56 10.32 13.31
N VAL A 19 -0.04 10.23 12.08
CA VAL A 19 -0.76 9.70 10.93
C VAL A 19 -0.13 8.37 10.53
N ASP A 20 -0.93 7.31 10.50
CA ASP A 20 -0.53 5.98 10.05
C ASP A 20 -1.12 5.67 8.67
N GLU A 21 -0.39 4.93 7.85
CA GLU A 21 -0.71 4.62 6.44
C GLU A 21 -1.03 5.87 5.59
N GLN A 22 -0.05 6.78 5.51
CA GLN A 22 -0.14 8.10 4.85
C GLN A 22 -0.82 8.11 3.48
N HIS A 23 -0.65 7.08 2.65
CA HIS A 23 -1.17 7.09 1.28
C HIS A 23 -2.70 7.24 1.22
N ARG A 24 -3.42 6.98 2.33
CA ARG A 24 -4.86 7.23 2.45
C ARG A 24 -5.22 8.64 2.91
N PHE A 25 -4.23 9.41 3.39
CA PHE A 25 -4.37 10.78 3.88
C PHE A 25 -3.74 11.79 2.93
N GLY A 26 -4.58 12.57 2.26
CA GLY A 26 -4.14 13.61 1.33
C GLY A 26 -3.54 14.83 2.03
N VAL A 27 -2.89 15.69 1.25
CA VAL A 27 -2.33 16.99 1.72
C VAL A 27 -3.42 17.85 2.39
N GLU A 28 -4.63 17.86 1.82
CA GLU A 28 -5.80 18.60 2.33
C GLU A 28 -6.13 18.27 3.80
N GLN A 29 -5.98 17.01 4.19
CA GLN A 29 -6.30 16.54 5.54
C GLN A 29 -5.18 16.87 6.53
N ARG A 30 -3.91 16.93 6.08
CA ARG A 30 -2.79 17.43 6.87
C ARG A 30 -2.94 18.91 7.18
N ASP A 31 -3.33 19.71 6.18
CA ASP A 31 -3.52 21.14 6.35
C ASP A 31 -4.71 21.44 7.25
N ALA A 32 -5.80 20.68 7.12
CA ALA A 32 -6.93 20.75 8.04
C ALA A 32 -6.52 20.43 9.48
N LEU A 33 -5.64 19.45 9.70
CA LEU A 33 -5.05 19.13 11.02
C LEU A 33 -4.16 20.27 11.54
N ARG A 34 -3.34 20.89 10.68
CA ARG A 34 -2.51 22.05 11.07
C ARG A 34 -3.36 23.26 11.44
N ALA A 35 -4.48 23.47 10.75
CA ALA A 35 -5.41 24.57 11.00
C ALA A 35 -6.28 24.39 12.27
N LYS A 36 -6.31 23.19 12.86
CA LYS A 36 -7.08 22.90 14.09
C LYS A 36 -6.43 23.44 15.37
N ALA A 37 -5.25 24.05 15.28
CA ALA A 37 -4.50 24.56 16.42
C ALA A 37 -3.98 25.96 16.14
N GLU A 38 -3.96 26.83 17.18
CA GLU A 38 -3.36 28.17 17.06
C GLU A 38 -1.88 28.13 16.71
N GLN A 39 -1.17 27.10 17.19
CA GLN A 39 0.20 26.78 16.79
C GLN A 39 0.20 25.46 16.03
N PRO A 40 0.91 25.36 14.89
CA PRO A 40 0.99 24.11 14.14
C PRO A 40 1.51 22.96 15.04
N PRO A 41 0.80 21.84 15.14
CA PRO A 41 1.25 20.70 15.95
C PRO A 41 2.46 20.02 15.31
N HIS A 42 3.22 19.28 16.12
CA HIS A 42 4.20 18.34 15.59
C HIS A 42 3.49 17.23 14.84
N VAL A 43 3.95 16.91 13.63
CA VAL A 43 3.33 15.87 12.79
C VAL A 43 4.33 14.74 12.58
N LEU A 44 3.96 13.54 13.02
CA LEU A 44 4.66 12.29 12.69
C LEU A 44 3.82 11.52 11.69
N VAL A 45 4.41 11.18 10.54
CA VAL A 45 3.75 10.38 9.53
C VAL A 45 4.46 9.05 9.35
N MET A 46 3.70 7.96 9.32
CA MET A 46 4.19 6.59 9.20
C MET A 46 3.56 5.90 7.99
N THR A 47 4.33 5.02 7.35
CA THR A 47 3.88 4.21 6.22
C THR A 47 4.61 2.87 6.23
N ALA A 48 3.89 1.78 5.96
CA ALA A 48 4.47 0.45 5.83
C ALA A 48 5.13 0.24 4.46
N THR A 49 4.73 1.01 3.45
CA THR A 49 5.35 1.02 2.11
C THR A 49 6.40 2.12 2.09
N PRO A 50 7.69 1.77 1.96
CA PRO A 50 8.74 2.76 1.89
C PRO A 50 8.46 3.74 0.76
N ILE A 51 8.73 5.02 0.99
CA ILE A 51 8.70 6.04 -0.05
C ILE A 51 10.17 6.40 -0.29
N PRO A 52 10.68 6.28 -1.52
CA PRO A 52 12.04 6.69 -1.82
C PRO A 52 12.27 8.12 -1.41
N ARG A 53 13.42 8.37 -0.77
CA ARG A 53 13.76 9.66 -0.18
C ARG A 53 13.64 10.81 -1.19
N THR A 54 13.95 10.57 -2.46
CA THR A 54 13.83 11.57 -3.53
C THR A 54 12.41 12.07 -3.71
N VAL A 55 11.44 11.16 -3.69
CA VAL A 55 10.01 11.50 -3.75
C VAL A 55 9.61 12.23 -2.48
N ALA A 56 10.09 11.78 -1.32
CA ALA A 56 9.80 12.47 -0.08
C ALA A 56 10.33 13.92 -0.07
N MET A 57 11.53 14.15 -0.60
CA MET A 57 12.16 15.47 -0.68
C MET A 57 11.48 16.41 -1.69
N THR A 58 11.01 15.90 -2.83
CA THR A 58 10.37 16.74 -3.86
C THR A 58 8.89 16.98 -3.60
N VAL A 59 8.18 16.00 -3.04
CA VAL A 59 6.71 16.06 -2.86
C VAL A 59 6.34 16.51 -1.46
N TYR A 60 7.14 16.14 -0.46
CA TYR A 60 6.85 16.40 0.94
C TYR A 60 7.98 17.19 1.59
N GLY A 61 8.69 18.04 0.84
CA GLY A 61 9.98 18.66 1.19
C GLY A 61 10.07 19.39 2.54
N ASP A 62 8.98 19.53 3.29
CA ASP A 62 8.97 19.97 4.69
C ASP A 62 9.10 18.83 5.73
N LEU A 63 9.23 17.57 5.29
CA LEU A 63 9.31 16.40 6.16
C LEU A 63 10.73 15.87 6.31
N GLU A 64 11.20 15.80 7.55
CA GLU A 64 12.37 15.01 7.89
C GLU A 64 12.03 13.51 7.82
N VAL A 65 12.83 12.75 7.08
CA VAL A 65 12.59 11.31 6.84
C VAL A 65 13.48 10.48 7.76
N SER A 66 12.84 9.74 8.67
CA SER A 66 13.47 8.64 9.41
C SER A 66 13.10 7.31 8.78
N THR A 67 14.06 6.39 8.71
CA THR A 67 13.87 5.08 8.07
C THR A 67 14.22 3.95 9.02
N LEU A 68 13.33 2.96 9.12
CA LEU A 68 13.54 1.72 9.87
C LEU A 68 13.82 0.58 8.88
N THR A 69 15.10 0.23 8.68
CA THR A 69 15.53 -0.83 7.75
C THR A 69 15.58 -2.22 8.38
N GLU A 70 15.64 -2.29 9.71
CA GLU A 70 15.80 -3.55 10.43
C GLU A 70 14.45 -4.20 10.73
N LEU A 71 14.38 -5.51 10.58
CA LEU A 71 13.20 -6.29 10.97
C LEU A 71 13.14 -6.45 12.50
N PRO A 72 11.95 -6.35 13.12
CA PRO A 72 11.78 -6.69 14.53
C PRO A 72 12.27 -8.11 14.85
N ARG A 73 12.84 -8.30 16.04
CA ARG A 73 13.25 -9.63 16.51
C ARG A 73 12.06 -10.61 16.49
N GLY A 74 12.31 -11.83 16.03
CA GLY A 74 11.31 -12.89 15.96
C GLY A 74 10.57 -13.00 14.63
N ARG A 75 10.84 -12.13 13.65
CA ARG A 75 10.35 -12.34 12.27
C ARG A 75 11.09 -13.48 11.60
N SER A 76 10.31 -14.40 11.02
CA SER A 76 10.84 -15.46 10.19
C SER A 76 10.88 -15.02 8.72
N PRO A 77 11.84 -15.51 7.92
CA PRO A 77 11.90 -15.18 6.50
C PRO A 77 10.62 -15.64 5.79
N ILE A 78 10.22 -14.88 4.77
CA ILE A 78 9.06 -15.18 3.93
C ILE A 78 9.60 -15.55 2.54
N ALA A 79 9.33 -16.77 2.10
CA ALA A 79 9.58 -17.17 0.72
C ALA A 79 8.39 -16.77 -0.16
N SER A 80 8.66 -16.08 -1.26
CA SER A 80 7.64 -15.67 -2.23
C SER A 80 7.82 -16.40 -3.56
N HIS A 81 6.73 -16.93 -4.11
CA HIS A 81 6.72 -17.61 -5.40
C HIS A 81 5.52 -17.19 -6.23
N VAL A 82 5.72 -17.00 -7.53
CA VAL A 82 4.62 -16.80 -8.47
C VAL A 82 4.11 -18.15 -8.98
N VAL A 83 2.79 -18.29 -9.01
CA VAL A 83 2.07 -19.49 -9.44
C VAL A 83 1.33 -19.16 -10.75
N PRO A 84 1.90 -19.50 -11.91
CA PRO A 84 1.31 -19.19 -13.22
C PRO A 84 0.19 -20.19 -13.54
N ALA A 85 -1.02 -19.91 -13.06
CA ALA A 85 -2.15 -20.83 -13.12
C ALA A 85 -2.64 -21.09 -14.55
N ALA A 86 -2.54 -20.10 -15.45
CA ALA A 86 -2.92 -20.25 -16.85
C ALA A 86 -1.97 -21.19 -17.63
N GLU A 87 -0.66 -21.08 -17.37
CA GLU A 87 0.36 -21.84 -18.08
C GLU A 87 0.59 -23.22 -17.45
N LYS A 88 0.49 -23.30 -16.12
CA LYS A 88 0.79 -24.49 -15.33
C LYS A 88 -0.31 -24.73 -14.28
N PRO A 89 -1.50 -25.22 -14.68
CA PRO A 89 -2.60 -25.47 -13.75
C PRO A 89 -2.22 -26.38 -12.57
N ALA A 90 -1.35 -27.37 -12.80
CA ALA A 90 -0.85 -28.26 -11.74
C ALA A 90 -0.10 -27.52 -10.61
N PHE A 91 0.44 -26.32 -10.86
CA PHE A 91 1.10 -25.52 -9.83
C PHE A 91 0.08 -24.90 -8.88
N LEU A 92 -1.13 -24.59 -9.36
CA LEU A 92 -2.23 -24.16 -8.51
C LEU A 92 -2.68 -25.29 -7.58
N ASP A 93 -2.81 -26.51 -8.09
CA ASP A 93 -3.11 -27.69 -7.28
C ASP A 93 -2.01 -27.93 -6.23
N ARG A 94 -0.75 -27.78 -6.62
CA ARG A 94 0.38 -27.88 -5.69
C ARG A 94 0.34 -26.79 -4.62
N ALA A 95 -0.05 -25.55 -4.97
CA ALA A 95 -0.21 -24.46 -4.02
C ALA A 95 -1.25 -24.80 -2.95
N TRP A 96 -2.39 -25.38 -3.35
CA TRP A 96 -3.41 -25.83 -2.40
C TRP A 96 -2.95 -26.98 -1.52
N GLN A 97 -2.26 -27.97 -2.08
CA GLN A 97 -1.65 -29.04 -1.30
C GLN A 97 -0.65 -28.48 -0.27
N ARG A 98 0.17 -27.52 -0.68
CA ARG A 98 1.16 -26.89 0.21
C ARG A 98 0.49 -26.14 1.35
N LEU A 99 -0.61 -25.43 1.08
CA LEU A 99 -1.42 -24.79 2.11
C LEU A 99 -1.97 -25.83 3.11
N ARG A 100 -2.54 -26.93 2.62
CA ARG A 100 -3.04 -28.01 3.48
C ARG A 100 -1.95 -28.64 4.35
N GLU A 101 -0.75 -28.83 3.81
CA GLU A 101 0.39 -29.36 4.58
C GLU A 101 0.73 -28.45 5.76
N GLU A 102 0.74 -27.13 5.57
CA GLU A 102 1.02 -26.18 6.65
C GLU A 102 -0.12 -26.13 7.67
N VAL A 103 -1.37 -26.14 7.22
CA VAL A 103 -2.52 -26.25 8.12
C VAL A 103 -2.52 -27.56 8.91
N GLY A 104 -2.12 -28.67 8.28
CA GLY A 104 -1.97 -29.97 8.93
C GLY A 104 -0.89 -29.99 10.02
N LYS A 105 0.06 -29.06 10.01
CA LYS A 105 1.05 -28.84 11.08
C LYS A 105 0.52 -27.96 12.21
N GLY A 106 -0.73 -27.49 12.13
CA GLY A 106 -1.35 -26.59 13.10
C GLY A 106 -1.18 -25.11 12.79
N HIS A 107 -0.68 -24.75 11.61
CA HIS A 107 -0.60 -23.36 11.17
C HIS A 107 -1.90 -22.88 10.52
N GLN A 108 -1.96 -21.59 10.22
CA GLN A 108 -3.11 -20.96 9.59
C GLN A 108 -2.72 -20.29 8.28
N ALA A 109 -3.70 -20.10 7.40
CA ALA A 109 -3.47 -19.53 6.07
C ALA A 109 -4.45 -18.41 5.72
N TYR A 110 -3.97 -17.46 4.93
CA TYR A 110 -4.77 -16.46 4.25
C TYR A 110 -4.93 -16.82 2.78
N VAL A 111 -6.13 -16.62 2.24
CA VAL A 111 -6.42 -16.64 0.81
C VAL A 111 -7.05 -15.29 0.44
N VAL A 112 -6.36 -14.49 -0.36
CA VAL A 112 -6.79 -13.14 -0.70
C VAL A 112 -7.34 -13.11 -2.13
N CYS A 113 -8.53 -12.55 -2.31
CA CYS A 113 -9.13 -12.32 -3.62
C CYS A 113 -9.28 -10.80 -3.87
N PRO A 114 -9.20 -10.34 -5.13
CA PRO A 114 -9.30 -8.92 -5.46
C PRO A 114 -10.71 -8.35 -5.28
N ARG A 115 -11.76 -9.18 -5.38
CA ARG A 115 -13.16 -8.74 -5.32
C ARG A 115 -13.99 -9.51 -4.31
N ILE A 116 -15.15 -8.96 -3.97
CA ILE A 116 -16.11 -9.57 -3.03
C ILE A 116 -17.03 -10.58 -3.73
N GLY A 117 -17.72 -10.19 -4.81
CA GLY A 117 -18.74 -11.00 -5.52
C GLY A 117 -19.91 -10.16 -6.05
N SER A 118 -20.81 -10.77 -6.84
CA SER A 118 -21.87 -10.09 -7.61
C SER A 118 -22.82 -9.24 -6.76
N ASP A 119 -23.18 -8.06 -7.31
CA ASP A 119 -23.87 -6.89 -6.72
C ASP A 119 -22.98 -5.90 -5.93
N SER A 120 -21.77 -5.62 -6.41
CA SER A 120 -21.00 -4.44 -5.98
C SER A 120 -20.81 -3.48 -7.15
N ALA A 121 -21.76 -2.56 -7.30
CA ALA A 121 -21.68 -1.38 -8.17
C ALA A 121 -20.73 -0.29 -7.60
N GLU A 122 -19.66 -0.69 -6.91
CA GLU A 122 -18.64 0.23 -6.40
C GLU A 122 -17.29 -0.21 -6.96
N GLU A 123 -16.97 0.44 -8.08
CA GLU A 123 -15.69 0.47 -8.77
C GLU A 123 -14.70 1.31 -7.95
N ASP A 124 -14.11 0.75 -6.90
CA ASP A 124 -13.03 1.44 -6.15
C ASP A 124 -11.63 1.21 -6.76
N GLN A 125 -11.57 0.72 -8.00
CA GLN A 125 -10.38 0.82 -8.84
C GLN A 125 -10.84 1.10 -10.28
N PRO A 126 -10.36 2.17 -10.94
CA PRO A 126 -10.66 2.37 -12.33
C PRO A 126 -10.13 1.15 -13.11
N PRO A 127 -10.94 0.55 -14.00
CA PRO A 127 -10.41 -0.44 -14.94
C PRO A 127 -9.29 0.24 -15.72
N SER A 128 -8.08 -0.35 -15.72
CA SER A 128 -7.07 0.09 -16.68
C SER A 128 -7.65 -0.09 -18.08
N GLU A 129 -7.58 0.93 -18.93
CA GLU A 129 -8.17 1.00 -20.28
C GLU A 129 -7.70 -0.10 -21.27
N THR A 130 -7.00 -1.14 -20.80
CA THR A 130 -6.44 -2.25 -21.57
C THR A 130 -7.11 -3.61 -21.31
N ASP A 131 -8.17 -3.70 -20.48
CA ASP A 131 -8.66 -4.97 -19.90
C ASP A 131 -9.94 -5.57 -20.54
N ASP A 132 -10.29 -5.21 -21.79
CA ASP A 132 -11.58 -5.56 -22.42
C ASP A 132 -11.75 -7.07 -22.77
N ASP A 133 -10.68 -7.87 -22.67
CA ASP A 133 -10.68 -9.32 -23.02
C ASP A 133 -10.46 -10.26 -21.82
N ARG A 134 -10.40 -9.77 -20.58
CA ARG A 134 -10.12 -10.63 -19.41
C ARG A 134 -11.37 -11.08 -18.67
N ARG A 135 -11.35 -12.33 -18.20
CA ARG A 135 -12.39 -12.85 -17.28
C ARG A 135 -12.51 -11.95 -16.03
N PRO A 136 -13.70 -11.82 -15.44
CA PRO A 136 -13.89 -11.02 -14.24
C PRO A 136 -12.95 -11.50 -13.11
N PRO A 137 -12.45 -10.57 -12.27
CA PRO A 137 -11.60 -10.93 -11.14
C PRO A 137 -12.30 -11.85 -10.17
N ILE A 138 -11.54 -12.76 -9.60
CA ILE A 138 -12.04 -13.77 -8.66
C ILE A 138 -12.65 -13.10 -7.42
N ALA A 139 -13.86 -13.54 -7.06
CA ALA A 139 -14.63 -13.04 -5.94
C ALA A 139 -14.51 -13.93 -4.69
N VAL A 140 -14.34 -13.32 -3.51
CA VAL A 140 -14.30 -14.02 -2.21
C VAL A 140 -15.53 -14.91 -1.99
N LEU A 141 -16.73 -14.41 -2.29
CA LEU A 141 -17.99 -15.13 -2.08
C LEU A 141 -18.17 -16.33 -3.01
N GLU A 142 -17.51 -16.31 -4.18
CA GLU A 142 -17.54 -17.42 -5.15
C GLU A 142 -16.44 -18.44 -4.84
N VAL A 143 -15.26 -17.98 -4.41
CA VAL A 143 -14.12 -18.83 -4.07
C VAL A 143 -14.33 -19.63 -2.81
N ALA A 144 -14.87 -19.01 -1.76
CA ALA A 144 -14.94 -19.67 -0.47
C ALA A 144 -15.75 -20.99 -0.51
N PRO A 145 -16.93 -21.06 -1.17
CA PRO A 145 -17.64 -22.32 -1.42
C PRO A 145 -16.80 -23.33 -2.21
N LEU A 146 -16.18 -22.92 -3.32
CA LEU A 146 -15.35 -23.80 -4.15
C LEU A 146 -14.17 -24.39 -3.39
N LEU A 147 -13.51 -23.60 -2.54
CA LEU A 147 -12.43 -24.08 -1.69
C LEU A 147 -12.94 -25.05 -0.62
N ARG A 148 -14.10 -24.77 0.00
CA ARG A 148 -14.73 -25.65 1.01
C ARG A 148 -15.11 -27.00 0.44
N GLU A 149 -15.61 -27.05 -0.78
CA GLU A 149 -16.05 -28.29 -1.43
C GLU A 149 -14.92 -29.01 -2.17
N GLY A 150 -13.91 -28.26 -2.63
CA GLY A 150 -12.79 -28.78 -3.40
C GLY A 150 -11.50 -28.91 -2.59
N PRO A 151 -10.44 -28.17 -2.95
CA PRO A 151 -9.10 -28.44 -2.47
C PRO A 151 -8.93 -28.28 -0.95
N LEU A 152 -9.74 -27.45 -0.30
CA LEU A 152 -9.65 -27.20 1.14
C LEU A 152 -10.75 -27.90 1.94
N ALA A 153 -11.37 -28.94 1.35
CA ALA A 153 -12.36 -29.76 2.04
C ALA A 153 -11.84 -30.29 3.38
N GLY A 154 -12.70 -30.17 4.40
CA GLY A 154 -12.42 -30.55 5.78
C GLY A 154 -11.74 -29.48 6.64
N LEU A 155 -11.37 -28.33 6.08
CA LEU A 155 -10.78 -27.22 6.84
C LEU A 155 -11.84 -26.22 7.32
N ARG A 156 -11.58 -25.56 8.45
CA ARG A 156 -12.45 -24.51 9.02
C ARG A 156 -12.17 -23.19 8.32
N ILE A 157 -12.98 -22.86 7.31
CA ILE A 157 -12.79 -21.69 6.45
C ILE A 157 -13.70 -20.53 6.87
N GLY A 158 -13.10 -19.40 7.26
CA GLY A 158 -13.77 -18.11 7.45
C GLY A 158 -13.74 -17.23 6.20
N VAL A 159 -14.66 -16.27 6.12
CA VAL A 159 -14.76 -15.32 5.01
C VAL A 159 -14.75 -13.89 5.57
N LEU A 160 -13.92 -13.00 5.02
CA LEU A 160 -13.83 -11.62 5.47
C LEU A 160 -13.80 -10.62 4.30
N HIS A 161 -14.74 -9.68 4.26
CA HIS A 161 -14.75 -8.63 3.24
C HIS A 161 -15.29 -7.29 3.74
N GLY A 162 -15.12 -6.25 2.94
CA GLY A 162 -15.41 -4.86 3.30
C GLY A 162 -16.87 -4.59 3.65
N LYS A 163 -17.80 -5.31 3.02
CA LYS A 163 -19.25 -5.18 3.27
C LYS A 163 -19.76 -5.79 4.57
N LEU A 164 -18.94 -6.57 5.30
CA LEU A 164 -19.40 -7.14 6.57
C LEU A 164 -19.55 -6.04 7.64
N PRO A 165 -20.57 -6.12 8.51
CA PRO A 165 -20.67 -5.30 9.70
C PRO A 165 -19.39 -5.38 10.56
N ALA A 166 -19.05 -4.29 11.25
CA ALA A 166 -17.84 -4.22 12.08
C ALA A 166 -17.77 -5.35 13.12
N ASP A 167 -18.88 -5.60 13.84
CA ASP A 167 -18.95 -6.65 14.86
C ASP A 167 -18.69 -8.05 14.29
N GLU A 168 -19.15 -8.30 13.05
CA GLU A 168 -18.94 -9.57 12.36
C GLU A 168 -17.48 -9.74 11.93
N LYS A 169 -16.87 -8.69 11.37
CA LYS A 169 -15.43 -8.66 11.04
C LYS A 169 -14.59 -8.96 12.29
N ASP A 170 -14.89 -8.31 13.40
CA ASP A 170 -14.17 -8.48 14.66
C ASP A 170 -14.37 -9.87 15.25
N SER A 171 -15.56 -10.45 15.12
CA SER A 171 -15.83 -11.84 15.53
C SER A 171 -15.00 -12.84 14.73
N ILE A 172 -14.98 -12.69 13.40
CA ILE A 172 -14.23 -13.57 12.48
C ILE A 172 -12.72 -13.45 12.71
N MET A 173 -12.21 -12.22 12.83
CA MET A 173 -10.79 -11.98 13.11
C MET A 173 -10.38 -12.54 14.48
N ARG A 174 -11.22 -12.43 15.52
CA ARG A 174 -10.96 -13.07 16.82
C ARG A 174 -10.97 -14.59 16.72
N ALA A 175 -11.90 -15.17 15.97
CA ALA A 175 -11.95 -16.62 15.76
C ALA A 175 -10.70 -17.12 15.02
N PHE A 176 -10.24 -16.38 14.01
CA PHE A 176 -9.02 -16.69 13.29
C PHE A 176 -7.79 -16.52 14.20
N ALA A 177 -7.61 -15.39 14.90
CA ALA A 177 -6.49 -15.21 15.83
C ALA A 177 -6.42 -16.27 16.94
N ALA A 178 -7.58 -16.81 17.37
CA ALA A 178 -7.68 -17.86 18.37
C ALA A 178 -7.49 -19.29 17.82
N GLY A 179 -7.16 -19.46 16.53
CA GLY A 179 -6.98 -20.79 15.91
C GLY A 179 -8.28 -21.59 15.75
N LYS A 180 -9.45 -20.95 15.82
CA LYS A 180 -10.75 -21.58 15.58
C LYS A 180 -11.07 -21.74 14.09
N LEU A 181 -10.37 -21.00 13.25
CA LEU A 181 -10.42 -21.06 11.79
C LEU A 181 -9.03 -21.39 11.25
N ASP A 182 -8.97 -22.33 10.33
CA ASP A 182 -7.71 -22.77 9.71
C ASP A 182 -7.30 -21.84 8.57
N VAL A 183 -8.29 -21.37 7.81
CA VAL A 183 -8.09 -20.54 6.62
C VAL A 183 -9.03 -19.35 6.65
N LEU A 184 -8.51 -18.17 6.35
CA LEU A 184 -9.32 -16.96 6.15
C LEU A 184 -9.28 -16.55 4.68
N VAL A 185 -10.43 -16.66 4.00
CA VAL A 185 -10.61 -16.15 2.64
C VAL A 185 -11.06 -14.70 2.73
N ALA A 186 -10.29 -13.76 2.21
CA ALA A 186 -10.54 -12.35 2.41
C ALA A 186 -10.27 -11.46 1.20
N THR A 187 -10.79 -10.23 1.22
CA THR A 187 -10.28 -9.15 0.34
C THR A 187 -9.12 -8.41 1.01
N THR A 188 -8.66 -7.31 0.40
CA THR A 188 -7.65 -6.37 0.93
C THR A 188 -7.96 -5.78 2.31
N VAL A 189 -9.12 -6.04 2.90
CA VAL A 189 -9.48 -5.58 4.25
C VAL A 189 -8.51 -6.09 5.33
N ILE A 190 -7.81 -7.20 5.09
CA ILE A 190 -6.79 -7.70 6.02
C ILE A 190 -5.52 -6.83 6.07
N GLU A 191 -5.34 -5.88 5.13
CA GLU A 191 -4.20 -4.96 5.08
C GLU A 191 -4.02 -4.16 6.37
N VAL A 192 -5.09 -3.90 7.13
CA VAL A 192 -5.07 -3.11 8.40
C VAL A 192 -5.47 -3.98 9.61
N GLY A 193 -5.44 -5.31 9.48
CA GLY A 193 -5.95 -6.24 10.48
C GLY A 193 -5.06 -6.47 11.71
N VAL A 194 -5.55 -7.35 12.60
CA VAL A 194 -4.82 -7.89 13.77
C VAL A 194 -3.68 -8.80 13.32
N ASP A 195 -2.56 -8.78 14.05
CA ASP A 195 -1.43 -9.68 13.84
C ASP A 195 -1.76 -11.11 14.30
N VAL A 196 -1.52 -12.11 13.44
CA VAL A 196 -1.74 -13.54 13.75
C VAL A 196 -0.42 -14.30 13.56
N PRO A 197 0.38 -14.48 14.62
CA PRO A 197 1.72 -15.09 14.53
C PRO A 197 1.74 -16.53 13.99
N ASN A 198 0.62 -17.26 14.12
CA ASN A 198 0.47 -18.63 13.64
C ASN A 198 0.08 -18.71 12.14
N ALA A 199 -0.16 -17.57 11.49
CA ALA A 199 -0.41 -17.52 10.05
C ALA A 199 0.92 -17.57 9.28
N THR A 200 1.15 -18.68 8.58
CA THR A 200 2.41 -18.94 7.87
C THR A 200 2.25 -18.93 6.36
N VAL A 201 1.04 -19.12 5.83
CA VAL A 201 0.79 -19.18 4.38
C VAL A 201 -0.11 -18.03 3.93
N MET A 202 0.29 -17.36 2.86
CA MET A 202 -0.48 -16.35 2.14
C MET A 202 -0.63 -16.82 0.70
N VAL A 203 -1.87 -16.93 0.21
CA VAL A 203 -2.17 -17.18 -1.20
C VAL A 203 -2.94 -15.98 -1.73
N ILE A 204 -2.44 -15.31 -2.76
CA ILE A 204 -3.12 -14.16 -3.38
C ILE A 204 -3.59 -14.59 -4.77
N LEU A 205 -4.90 -14.67 -4.95
CA LEU A 205 -5.54 -14.99 -6.23
C LEU A 205 -5.58 -13.76 -7.13
N ASP A 206 -5.41 -13.94 -8.43
CA ASP A 206 -5.30 -12.85 -9.42
C ASP A 206 -4.32 -11.75 -8.95
N ALA A 207 -3.15 -12.15 -8.45
CA ALA A 207 -2.15 -11.27 -7.83
C ALA A 207 -1.72 -10.10 -8.76
N ASP A 208 -1.80 -10.31 -10.07
CA ASP A 208 -1.51 -9.30 -11.08
C ASP A 208 -2.50 -8.12 -11.11
N ARG A 209 -3.61 -8.20 -10.36
CA ARG A 209 -4.57 -7.10 -10.19
C ARG A 209 -4.29 -6.21 -8.99
N PHE A 210 -3.33 -6.57 -8.12
CA PHE A 210 -2.95 -5.78 -6.96
C PHE A 210 -1.70 -4.97 -7.25
N GLY A 211 -1.61 -3.74 -6.75
CA GLY A 211 -0.38 -2.94 -6.83
C GLY A 211 0.78 -3.56 -6.02
N ILE A 212 2.03 -3.19 -6.33
CA ILE A 212 3.23 -3.69 -5.61
C ILE A 212 3.11 -3.43 -4.11
N SER A 213 2.73 -2.20 -3.75
CA SER A 213 2.51 -1.76 -2.37
C SER A 213 1.49 -2.65 -1.61
N GLN A 214 0.37 -3.01 -2.25
CA GLN A 214 -0.64 -3.90 -1.65
C GLN A 214 -0.09 -5.32 -1.46
N LEU A 215 0.56 -5.87 -2.48
CA LEU A 215 1.19 -7.20 -2.40
C LEU A 215 2.23 -7.26 -1.27
N HIS A 216 3.01 -6.19 -1.10
CA HIS A 216 3.98 -6.06 -0.01
C HIS A 216 3.31 -6.08 1.36
N GLN A 217 2.25 -5.28 1.55
CA GLN A 217 1.51 -5.23 2.81
C GLN A 217 0.84 -6.57 3.14
N LEU A 218 0.19 -7.20 2.15
CA LEU A 218 -0.43 -8.52 2.28
C LEU A 218 0.61 -9.59 2.64
N ARG A 219 1.73 -9.65 1.91
CA ARG A 219 2.85 -10.55 2.23
C ARG A 219 3.33 -10.36 3.68
N GLY A 220 3.41 -9.11 4.13
CA GLY A 220 3.83 -8.76 5.48
C GLY A 220 2.88 -9.23 6.60
N ARG A 221 1.73 -9.83 6.28
CA ARG A 221 0.77 -10.41 7.26
C ARG A 221 1.10 -11.84 7.69
N VAL A 222 2.06 -12.50 7.03
CA VAL A 222 2.54 -13.84 7.42
C VAL A 222 4.00 -13.80 7.89
N GLY A 223 4.48 -14.89 8.51
CA GLY A 223 5.87 -15.00 8.96
C GLY A 223 6.20 -14.15 10.19
N ARG A 224 5.17 -13.83 10.99
CA ARG A 224 5.28 -12.98 12.19
C ARG A 224 5.58 -13.76 13.47
N GLY A 225 5.43 -15.08 13.43
CA GLY A 225 5.89 -16.00 14.48
C GLY A 225 7.25 -16.62 14.15
N SER A 226 7.58 -17.70 14.88
CA SER A 226 8.83 -18.46 14.72
C SER A 226 8.85 -19.40 13.51
N ALA A 227 7.72 -19.60 12.85
CA ALA A 227 7.62 -20.45 11.67
C ALA A 227 7.85 -19.62 10.38
N PRO A 228 8.59 -20.16 9.40
CA PRO A 228 8.84 -19.46 8.14
C PRO A 228 7.54 -19.18 7.39
N GLY A 229 7.47 -18.00 6.76
CA GLY A 229 6.34 -17.61 5.93
C GLY A 229 6.46 -18.11 4.49
N LEU A 230 5.33 -18.36 3.86
CA LEU A 230 5.21 -18.69 2.44
C LEU A 230 4.14 -17.79 1.81
N CYS A 231 4.50 -17.08 0.75
CA CYS A 231 3.60 -16.23 -0.02
C CYS A 231 3.53 -16.71 -1.47
N LEU A 232 2.34 -17.10 -1.92
CA LEU A 232 2.07 -17.63 -3.25
C LEU A 232 1.22 -16.62 -4.03
N LEU A 233 1.80 -16.06 -5.08
CA LEU A 233 1.17 -15.07 -5.94
C LEU A 233 0.57 -15.80 -7.14
N VAL A 234 -0.73 -16.09 -7.12
CA VAL A 234 -1.41 -16.80 -8.21
C VAL A 234 -1.79 -15.81 -9.30
N THR A 235 -1.43 -16.09 -10.55
CA THR A 235 -1.71 -15.22 -11.68
C THR A 235 -2.05 -16.02 -12.93
N GLU A 236 -2.83 -15.41 -13.80
CA GLU A 236 -3.05 -15.86 -15.18
C GLU A 236 -2.27 -15.04 -16.21
N ALA A 237 -1.51 -14.03 -15.76
CA ALA A 237 -0.62 -13.28 -16.63
C ALA A 237 0.49 -14.21 -17.18
N PHE A 238 0.69 -14.18 -18.49
CA PHE A 238 1.71 -14.97 -19.17
C PHE A 238 3.11 -14.38 -18.98
N GLU A 239 4.13 -15.24 -19.11
CA GLU A 239 5.54 -14.82 -19.14
C GLU A 239 5.82 -13.73 -20.18
N GLY A 240 6.64 -12.75 -19.81
CA GLY A 240 6.97 -11.59 -20.66
C GLY A 240 5.93 -10.47 -20.70
N THR A 241 4.82 -10.59 -19.97
CA THR A 241 3.88 -9.47 -19.78
C THR A 241 4.36 -8.53 -18.66
N PRO A 242 4.10 -7.20 -18.73
CA PRO A 242 4.46 -6.28 -17.65
C PRO A 242 3.89 -6.69 -16.28
N ALA A 243 2.69 -7.26 -16.28
CA ALA A 243 2.05 -7.78 -15.08
C ALA A 243 2.81 -8.97 -14.48
N ARG A 244 3.32 -9.88 -15.31
CA ARG A 244 4.13 -11.01 -14.86
C ARG A 244 5.49 -10.56 -14.34
N GLU A 245 6.19 -9.71 -15.07
CA GLU A 245 7.50 -9.16 -14.69
C GLU A 245 7.42 -8.46 -13.32
N ARG A 246 6.35 -7.68 -13.11
CA ARG A 246 6.03 -7.05 -11.84
C ARG A 246 5.87 -8.06 -10.70
N LEU A 247 5.14 -9.15 -10.92
CA LEU A 247 4.98 -10.19 -9.90
C LEU A 247 6.29 -10.93 -9.60
N ASP A 248 7.11 -11.20 -10.61
CA ASP A 248 8.43 -11.80 -10.41
C ASP A 248 9.35 -10.88 -9.61
N ALA A 249 9.31 -9.58 -9.88
CA ALA A 249 10.05 -8.58 -9.11
C ALA A 249 9.57 -8.52 -7.65
N VAL A 250 8.26 -8.60 -7.40
CA VAL A 250 7.71 -8.69 -6.03
C VAL A 250 8.14 -9.98 -5.33
N ALA A 251 8.21 -11.09 -6.05
CA ALA A 251 8.59 -12.38 -5.49
C ALA A 251 10.10 -12.51 -5.21
N SER A 252 10.94 -11.79 -5.95
CA SER A 252 12.41 -11.90 -5.86
C SER A 252 13.01 -11.19 -4.64
N THR A 253 12.31 -10.21 -4.06
CA THR A 253 12.84 -9.41 -2.95
C THR A 253 11.84 -9.22 -1.82
N VAL A 254 12.35 -9.31 -0.58
CA VAL A 254 11.60 -8.97 0.63
C VAL A 254 11.79 -7.52 1.06
N ASP A 255 12.71 -6.79 0.40
CA ASP A 255 13.09 -5.43 0.73
C ASP A 255 12.04 -4.44 0.22
N GLY A 256 11.35 -3.80 1.17
CA GLY A 256 10.32 -2.81 0.84
C GLY A 256 10.86 -1.60 0.07
N PHE A 257 12.15 -1.24 0.20
CA PHE A 257 12.75 -0.12 -0.52
C PHE A 257 12.91 -0.42 -2.00
N GLN A 258 13.45 -1.59 -2.32
CA GLN A 258 13.56 -2.05 -3.70
C GLN A 258 12.18 -2.15 -4.37
N LEU A 259 11.19 -2.66 -3.63
CA LEU A 259 9.81 -2.70 -4.12
C LEU A 259 9.20 -1.32 -4.34
N ALA A 260 9.51 -0.35 -3.48
CA ALA A 260 9.03 1.01 -3.65
C ALA A 260 9.67 1.71 -4.85
N GLU A 261 10.96 1.47 -5.12
CA GLU A 261 11.63 1.93 -6.33
C GLU A 261 11.00 1.33 -7.59
N LEU A 262 10.72 0.01 -7.58
CA LEU A 262 10.00 -0.66 -8.67
C LEU A 262 8.57 -0.12 -8.86
N ASP A 263 7.84 0.18 -7.78
CA ASP A 263 6.50 0.80 -7.84
C ASP A 263 6.58 2.21 -8.47
N LEU A 264 7.65 2.95 -8.20
CA LEU A 264 7.94 4.26 -8.82
C LEU A 264 8.38 4.19 -10.28
N GLU A 265 9.09 3.14 -10.68
CA GLU A 265 9.44 2.95 -12.09
C GLU A 265 8.20 2.65 -12.93
N GLN A 266 7.26 1.87 -12.37
CA GLN A 266 6.06 1.44 -13.07
C GLN A 266 4.96 2.50 -13.07
N ARG A 267 4.74 3.17 -11.93
CA ARG A 267 3.85 4.33 -11.86
C ARG A 267 4.61 5.49 -12.48
N ARG A 268 4.23 5.89 -13.70
CA ARG A 268 4.77 7.11 -14.31
C ARG A 268 4.76 8.23 -13.26
N GLU A 269 5.88 8.94 -13.14
CA GLU A 269 6.22 9.85 -12.04
C GLU A 269 5.11 10.89 -11.67
N GLY A 270 4.16 11.14 -12.58
CA GLY A 270 2.99 11.98 -12.35
C GLY A 270 1.85 11.37 -11.50
N ASP A 271 1.68 10.04 -11.43
CA ASP A 271 0.55 9.40 -10.74
C ASP A 271 0.73 9.33 -9.21
N ILE A 272 1.97 9.31 -8.72
CA ILE A 272 2.28 9.27 -7.29
C ILE A 272 1.99 10.61 -6.61
N LEU A 273 1.97 11.69 -7.40
CA LEU A 273 1.57 13.03 -6.97
C LEU A 273 0.03 13.15 -6.76
N GLY A 274 -0.72 12.09 -7.12
CA GLY A 274 -2.09 11.82 -6.66
C GLY A 274 -3.06 11.54 -7.81
N ALA A 275 -3.70 10.38 -7.82
CA ALA A 275 -4.76 10.07 -8.80
C ALA A 275 -6.04 10.92 -8.62
N ALA A 276 -6.19 11.68 -7.53
CA ALA A 276 -7.21 12.75 -7.42
C ALA A 276 -6.81 14.04 -8.17
N GLN A 277 -5.73 13.98 -8.95
CA GLN A 277 -5.12 15.08 -9.69
C GLN A 277 -5.26 14.92 -11.20
N SER A 278 -6.31 14.25 -11.71
CA SER A 278 -6.47 13.92 -13.15
C SER A 278 -6.60 15.11 -14.13
N GLY A 279 -6.31 16.33 -13.68
CA GLY A 279 -6.15 17.52 -14.52
C GLY A 279 -4.89 18.35 -14.25
N ARG A 280 -4.02 17.94 -13.32
CA ARG A 280 -2.86 18.75 -12.89
C ARG A 280 -1.63 18.43 -13.73
N ARG A 281 -0.96 19.47 -14.23
CA ARG A 281 0.33 19.34 -14.90
C ARG A 281 1.38 19.09 -13.83
N SER A 282 2.02 17.93 -13.81
CA SER A 282 3.24 17.73 -13.01
C SER A 282 4.21 18.90 -13.23
N HIS A 283 4.64 19.56 -12.15
CA HIS A 283 5.68 20.60 -12.20
C HIS A 283 7.05 20.00 -12.60
N VAL A 284 7.19 18.68 -12.46
CA VAL A 284 8.38 17.93 -12.83
C VAL A 284 8.17 17.37 -14.25
N ARG A 285 8.53 18.16 -15.27
CA ARG A 285 8.36 17.78 -16.70
C ARG A 285 9.59 17.16 -17.34
N LEU A 286 10.77 17.52 -16.85
CA LEU A 286 12.07 17.17 -17.44
C LEU A 286 12.91 16.28 -16.53
N LEU A 287 12.48 16.09 -15.29
CA LEU A 287 13.28 15.50 -14.23
C LEU A 287 12.61 14.20 -13.78
N SER A 288 13.42 13.18 -13.61
CA SER A 288 13.01 11.87 -13.13
C SER A 288 13.39 11.72 -11.67
N LEU A 289 12.41 11.39 -10.82
CA LEU A 289 12.63 11.25 -9.37
C LEU A 289 13.55 10.07 -9.02
N LEU A 290 13.70 9.13 -9.94
CA LEU A 290 14.58 7.96 -9.79
C LEU A 290 15.95 8.21 -10.40
N ARG A 291 15.99 8.57 -11.69
CA ARG A 291 17.27 8.75 -12.41
C ARG A 291 18.04 9.96 -11.90
N ASP A 292 17.35 11.05 -11.59
CA ASP A 292 17.98 12.33 -11.26
C ASP A 292 18.10 12.52 -9.73
N ARG A 293 18.09 11.42 -8.97
CA ARG A 293 18.16 11.36 -7.49
C ARG A 293 19.28 12.21 -6.89
N GLU A 294 20.49 12.07 -7.41
CA GLU A 294 21.66 12.78 -6.91
C GLU A 294 21.53 14.29 -7.15
N LEU A 295 21.11 14.68 -8.37
CA LEU A 295 20.89 16.08 -8.75
C LEU A 295 19.83 16.75 -7.86
N ILE A 296 18.72 16.05 -7.57
CA ILE A 296 17.69 16.54 -6.65
C ILE A 296 18.30 16.77 -5.25
N GLY A 297 19.12 15.83 -4.78
CA GLY A 297 19.77 15.93 -3.47
C GLY A 297 20.71 17.13 -3.37
N GLU A 298 21.53 17.35 -4.40
CA GLU A 298 22.45 18.49 -4.49
C GLU A 298 21.68 19.82 -4.49
N ALA A 299 20.64 19.93 -5.33
CA ALA A 299 19.82 21.14 -5.41
C ALA A 299 19.13 21.46 -4.07
N PHE A 300 18.66 20.43 -3.34
CA PHE A 300 18.05 20.60 -2.03
C PHE A 300 19.06 21.08 -0.99
N ALA A 301 20.25 20.49 -0.96
CA ALA A 301 21.31 20.90 -0.04
C ALA A 301 21.77 22.34 -0.29
N GLU A 302 21.83 22.77 -1.55
CA GLU A 302 22.16 24.14 -1.92
C GLU A 302 21.05 25.13 -1.52
N ALA A 303 19.79 24.76 -1.73
CA ALA A 303 18.64 25.56 -1.31
C ALA A 303 18.59 25.72 0.22
N GLU A 304 18.83 24.64 0.98
CA GLU A 304 18.86 24.68 2.44
C GLU A 304 20.02 25.56 2.96
N ALA A 305 21.22 25.39 2.40
CA ALA A 305 22.37 26.23 2.75
C ALA A 305 22.14 27.71 2.44
N LEU A 306 21.41 28.01 1.35
CA LEU A 306 21.01 29.37 1.00
C LEU A 306 20.02 29.94 2.02
N LEU A 307 18.95 29.20 2.33
CA LEU A 307 17.91 29.65 3.26
C LEU A 307 18.42 29.79 4.70
N GLN A 308 19.40 28.99 5.12
CA GLN A 308 20.05 29.18 6.43
C GLN A 308 20.82 30.50 6.52
N ARG A 309 21.38 30.99 5.41
CA ARG A 309 22.17 32.23 5.34
C ARG A 309 21.29 33.46 5.08
N ASP A 310 20.30 33.31 4.23
CA ASP A 310 19.39 34.36 3.79
C ASP A 310 17.94 33.84 3.73
N PRO A 311 17.27 33.71 4.90
CA PRO A 311 15.92 33.14 4.97
C PRO A 311 14.86 33.93 4.20
N LEU A 312 15.13 35.21 3.94
CA LEU A 312 14.22 36.12 3.23
C LEU A 312 14.64 36.35 1.77
N LEU A 313 15.68 35.63 1.30
CA LEU A 313 16.24 35.75 -0.05
C LEU A 313 16.53 37.21 -0.47
N GLN A 314 16.95 38.06 0.49
CA GLN A 314 17.21 39.48 0.26
C GLN A 314 18.37 39.71 -0.71
N ALA A 315 19.40 38.85 -0.68
CA ALA A 315 20.52 38.89 -1.60
C ALA A 315 20.17 38.30 -2.98
N HIS A 316 19.02 37.64 -3.12
CA HIS A 316 18.59 36.93 -4.33
C HIS A 316 17.15 37.33 -4.76
N PRO A 317 16.92 38.61 -5.13
CA PRO A 317 15.57 39.13 -5.39
C PRO A 317 14.84 38.43 -6.55
N LEU A 318 15.56 38.02 -7.61
CA LEU A 318 14.96 37.25 -8.72
C LEU A 318 14.51 35.85 -8.28
N LEU A 319 15.27 35.22 -7.39
CA LEU A 319 14.90 33.92 -6.83
C LEU A 319 13.70 34.07 -5.91
N ALA A 320 13.69 35.10 -5.05
CA ALA A 320 12.56 35.42 -4.18
C ALA A 320 11.26 35.63 -5.00
N GLU A 321 11.33 36.36 -6.10
CA GLU A 321 10.19 36.59 -7.01
C GLU A 321 9.74 35.29 -7.69
N ALA A 322 10.68 34.44 -8.14
CA ALA A 322 10.36 33.15 -8.74
C ALA A 322 9.69 32.20 -7.74
N THR A 323 10.21 32.10 -6.51
CA THR A 323 9.62 31.31 -5.43
C THR A 323 8.25 31.83 -5.03
N SER A 324 8.07 33.15 -4.94
CA SER A 324 6.77 33.75 -4.61
C SER A 324 5.73 33.46 -5.68
N ARG A 325 6.12 33.46 -6.97
CA ARG A 325 5.23 33.09 -8.08
C ARG A 325 4.78 31.64 -7.96
N LEU A 326 5.71 30.71 -7.76
CA LEU A 326 5.39 29.28 -7.55
C LEU A 326 4.41 29.08 -6.39
N VAL A 327 4.70 29.65 -5.21
CA VAL A 327 3.82 29.55 -4.03
C VAL A 327 2.46 30.20 -4.27
N SER A 328 2.40 31.29 -5.03
CA SER A 328 1.15 31.97 -5.35
C SER A 328 0.30 31.20 -6.37
N GLU A 329 0.91 30.52 -7.32
CA GLU A 329 0.22 29.63 -8.26
C GLU A 329 -0.34 28.42 -7.52
N ASP A 330 0.44 27.81 -6.63
CA ASP A 330 -0.02 26.73 -5.74
C ASP A 330 -1.19 27.17 -4.84
N ARG A 331 -1.12 28.40 -4.28
CA ARG A 331 -2.21 28.99 -3.47
C ARG A 331 -3.43 29.40 -4.29
N ALA A 332 -3.27 29.84 -5.53
CA ALA A 332 -4.38 30.23 -6.40
C ALA A 332 -5.14 29.00 -6.91
N GLU A 333 -4.42 27.91 -7.23
CA GLU A 333 -5.02 26.60 -7.49
C GLU A 333 -5.73 26.03 -6.24
N TYR A 334 -5.23 26.34 -5.04
CA TYR A 334 -5.84 25.97 -3.76
C TYR A 334 -7.17 26.70 -3.48
N LEU A 335 -7.28 28.00 -3.80
CA LEU A 335 -8.50 28.80 -3.59
C LEU A 335 -9.63 28.48 -4.58
N GLN A 336 -9.32 27.98 -5.79
CA GLN A 336 -10.35 27.56 -6.76
C GLN A 336 -11.03 26.24 -6.39
N LYS A 337 -10.56 25.56 -5.33
CA LYS A 337 -11.10 24.29 -4.83
C LYS A 337 -11.91 24.41 -3.54
N GLY A 338 -12.10 25.63 -3.03
CA GLY A 338 -13.03 25.94 -1.94
C GLY A 338 -14.46 26.12 -2.44
#